data_AF-A0A971YBD0-F1
#
_entry.id   AF-A0A971YBD0-F1
#
_cell.length_a   1.000
_cell.length_b   1.000
_cell.length_c   1.000
_cell.angle_alpha   90.00
_cell.angle_beta   90.00
_cell.angle_gamma   90.00
#
_symmetry.space_group_name_H-M   'P 1'
#
loop_
_entity.id
_entity.type
_entity.pdbx_description
1 polymer ?
#
loop_
_entity_poly.entity_id
_entity_poly.type
_entity_poly.pdbx_seq_one_letter_code
_entity_poly.pdbx_strand_id
1 'polypeptide(L)'
;EYALRDAYRRSLKALDLGKELGSGELVLQGQEQIERHLMIVFSDTVRSQEEAHFYVSKSFLEDYMMKPLYPTVQKYDAKPIFIHIMLNAKDTENTLTLKNLNRMVAKFQQMQSMFKISLWIADIRSANPFFYHEEHFVLSIHQFFSQFSYGVIITDKTSLLRFNYFNSQYFKQRLDLEYTACDSENKTIVDTVITELAGCQAIFSFANIGFLVTQEDLDKMKGSETTKALVVHMMEQLMHRRIPMVVSLQAMDQFAQQRHVVVPLLGRLNFDGEEIVRYLAQFQGVDTEESTTVHLVDYEAPMYAVLILENYLLLYLAPSDEQPEMLILLPKKVCPHLLLDLDLLLQNESVVLHSALWQDYLKALPSIKEN
;
A
#
# COMPACT_ATOMS: atom_id res chain seq x y z
N GLU A 1 7.14 -29.25 -3.08
CA GLU A 1 8.27 -29.60 -2.16
C GLU A 1 9.50 -30.21 -2.88
N TYR A 2 9.35 -31.29 -3.66
CA TYR A 2 10.47 -31.92 -4.39
C TYR A 2 11.14 -31.00 -5.43
N ALA A 3 10.35 -30.24 -6.20
CA ALA A 3 10.86 -29.28 -7.18
C ALA A 3 11.64 -28.12 -6.54
N LEU A 4 11.22 -27.67 -5.36
CA LEU A 4 11.92 -26.65 -4.56
C LEU A 4 13.27 -27.16 -4.05
N ARG A 5 13.34 -28.40 -3.57
CA ARG A 5 14.59 -29.05 -3.14
C ARG A 5 15.57 -29.28 -4.29
N ASP A 6 15.08 -29.61 -5.48
CA ASP A 6 15.95 -29.83 -6.63
C ASP A 6 16.46 -28.51 -7.23
N ALA A 7 15.63 -27.47 -7.24
CA ALA A 7 16.05 -26.09 -7.56
C ALA A 7 17.09 -25.57 -6.55
N TYR A 8 16.89 -25.84 -5.25
CA TYR A 8 17.82 -25.52 -4.16
C TYR A 8 19.21 -26.12 -4.38
N ARG A 9 19.27 -27.42 -4.70
CA ARG A 9 20.54 -28.11 -4.99
C ARG A 9 21.26 -27.57 -6.21
N ARG A 10 20.53 -27.15 -7.25
CA ARG A 10 21.13 -26.58 -8.47
C ARG A 10 21.67 -25.16 -8.23
N SER A 11 20.96 -24.35 -7.44
CA SER A 11 21.43 -23.01 -7.06
C SER A 11 22.68 -23.07 -6.19
N LEU A 12 22.73 -23.98 -5.21
CA LEU A 12 23.92 -24.17 -4.36
C LEU A 12 25.13 -24.60 -5.19
N LYS A 13 24.95 -25.55 -6.12
CA LYS A 13 26.02 -25.96 -7.04
C LYS A 13 26.53 -24.83 -7.93
N ALA A 14 25.67 -23.93 -8.38
CA ALA A 14 26.08 -22.77 -9.17
C ALA A 14 26.88 -21.76 -8.31
N LEU A 15 26.51 -21.61 -7.03
CA LEU A 15 27.19 -20.75 -6.07
C LEU A 15 28.59 -21.28 -5.71
N ASP A 16 28.73 -22.61 -5.59
CA ASP A 16 30.03 -23.26 -5.39
C ASP A 16 30.93 -23.13 -6.62
N LEU A 17 30.37 -23.24 -7.84
CA LEU A 17 31.11 -23.04 -9.09
C LEU A 17 31.62 -21.58 -9.25
N GLY A 18 30.82 -20.60 -8.82
CA GLY A 18 31.22 -19.19 -8.85
C GLY A 18 32.39 -18.89 -7.89
N LYS A 19 32.38 -19.53 -6.71
CA LYS A 19 33.50 -19.46 -5.76
C LYS A 19 34.78 -20.10 -6.31
N GLU A 20 34.68 -21.19 -7.06
CA GLU A 20 35.81 -21.84 -7.73
C GLU A 20 36.44 -20.98 -8.84
N LEU A 21 35.68 -20.08 -9.44
CA LEU A 21 36.13 -19.19 -10.52
C LEU A 21 36.74 -17.85 -10.03
N GLY A 22 36.79 -17.62 -8.71
CA GLY A 22 37.47 -16.45 -8.11
C GLY A 22 36.74 -15.11 -8.30
N SER A 23 35.62 -15.08 -9.02
CA SER A 23 34.69 -13.94 -9.02
C SER A 23 33.73 -14.13 -7.86
N GLY A 24 33.66 -13.21 -6.89
CA GLY A 24 32.63 -13.22 -5.83
C GLY A 24 31.20 -12.99 -6.34
N GLU A 25 30.96 -13.32 -7.62
CA GLU A 25 29.80 -13.01 -8.43
C GLU A 25 29.18 -14.31 -8.99
N LEU A 26 27.86 -14.44 -8.87
CA LEU A 26 27.07 -15.49 -9.53
C LEU A 26 26.17 -14.86 -10.60
N VAL A 27 26.24 -15.35 -11.83
CA VAL A 27 25.38 -14.89 -12.93
C VAL A 27 24.18 -15.83 -13.08
N LEU A 28 22.97 -15.27 -12.92
CA LEU A 28 21.69 -15.94 -13.13
C LEU A 28 21.16 -15.59 -14.53
N GLN A 29 20.87 -16.60 -15.35
CA GLN A 29 20.40 -16.40 -16.71
C GLN A 29 18.88 -16.51 -16.79
N GLY A 30 18.23 -15.42 -17.23
CA GLY A 30 16.80 -15.37 -17.43
C GLY A 30 15.99 -15.27 -16.14
N GLN A 31 14.72 -14.90 -16.33
CA GLN A 31 13.79 -14.64 -15.24
C GLN A 31 13.56 -15.85 -14.33
N GLU A 32 13.45 -17.06 -14.88
CA GLU A 32 13.19 -18.27 -14.12
C GLU A 32 14.30 -18.59 -13.10
N GLN A 33 15.56 -18.36 -13.46
CA GLN A 33 16.68 -18.58 -12.54
C GLN A 33 16.70 -17.53 -11.43
N ILE A 34 16.40 -16.27 -11.77
CA ILE A 34 16.28 -15.17 -10.81
C ILE A 34 15.18 -15.47 -9.79
N GLU A 35 13.96 -15.80 -10.25
CA GLU A 35 12.81 -16.12 -9.41
C GLU A 35 13.09 -17.32 -8.48
N ARG A 36 13.70 -18.39 -9.02
CA ARG A 36 14.09 -19.56 -8.22
C ARG A 36 15.08 -19.22 -7.13
N HIS A 37 16.09 -18.41 -7.44
CA HIS A 37 17.09 -17.99 -6.46
C HIS A 37 16.44 -17.16 -5.35
N LEU A 38 15.56 -16.22 -5.70
CA LEU A 38 14.84 -15.41 -4.72
C LEU A 38 13.98 -16.27 -3.79
N MET A 39 13.24 -17.25 -4.33
CA MET A 39 12.45 -18.17 -3.51
C MET A 39 13.30 -18.95 -2.50
N ILE A 40 14.51 -19.34 -2.90
CA ILE A 40 15.47 -20.01 -2.00
C ILE A 40 15.89 -19.07 -0.88
N VAL A 41 16.33 -17.85 -1.23
CA VAL A 41 16.73 -16.84 -0.25
C VAL A 41 15.61 -16.58 0.75
N PHE A 42 14.40 -16.28 0.28
CA PHE A 42 13.26 -16.05 1.18
C PHE A 42 12.96 -17.27 2.06
N SER A 43 13.01 -18.49 1.51
CA SER A 43 12.79 -19.70 2.29
C SER A 43 13.86 -19.92 3.36
N ASP A 44 15.12 -19.59 3.08
CA ASP A 44 16.23 -19.77 4.02
C ASP A 44 16.17 -18.70 5.12
N THR A 45 15.88 -17.44 4.77
CA THR A 45 15.66 -16.34 5.72
C THR A 45 14.50 -16.63 6.68
N VAL A 46 13.36 -17.10 6.17
CA VAL A 46 12.22 -17.47 7.03
C VAL A 46 12.60 -18.59 8.00
N ARG A 47 13.45 -19.54 7.56
CA ARG A 47 13.90 -20.68 8.39
C ARG A 47 14.97 -20.31 9.40
N SER A 48 15.81 -19.32 9.12
CA SER A 48 16.89 -18.92 10.05
C SER A 48 16.34 -18.28 11.32
N GLN A 49 15.08 -17.83 11.32
CA GLN A 49 14.47 -17.04 12.39
C GLN A 49 15.26 -15.77 12.74
N GLU A 50 16.02 -15.26 11.78
CA GLU A 50 16.73 -13.99 11.92
C GLU A 50 15.88 -12.85 11.39
N GLU A 51 16.12 -11.65 11.95
CA GLU A 51 15.56 -10.44 11.38
C GLU A 51 16.31 -10.14 10.07
N ALA A 52 15.58 -9.83 9.01
CA ALA A 52 16.17 -9.62 7.70
C ALA A 52 15.61 -8.37 7.04
N HIS A 53 16.51 -7.58 6.46
CA HIS A 53 16.19 -6.36 5.74
C HIS A 53 16.50 -6.51 4.25
N PHE A 54 15.47 -6.37 3.44
CA PHE A 54 15.53 -6.41 1.99
C PHE A 54 15.28 -5.01 1.42
N TYR A 55 16.23 -4.47 0.68
CA TYR A 55 16.07 -3.21 -0.03
C TYR A 55 15.86 -3.48 -1.51
N VAL A 56 14.77 -2.98 -2.08
CA VAL A 56 14.36 -3.30 -3.45
C VAL A 56 14.00 -2.05 -4.22
N SER A 57 14.37 -1.99 -5.50
CA SER A 57 13.83 -0.98 -6.41
C SER A 57 12.36 -1.26 -6.74
N LYS A 58 11.56 -0.22 -7.02
CA LYS A 58 10.17 -0.36 -7.49
C LYS A 58 10.03 -1.32 -8.69
N SER A 59 10.88 -1.16 -9.71
CA SER A 59 10.84 -2.02 -10.91
C SER A 59 11.09 -3.49 -10.58
N PHE A 60 12.02 -3.78 -9.66
CA PHE A 60 12.25 -5.15 -9.18
C PHE A 60 10.99 -5.72 -8.50
N LEU A 61 10.34 -4.92 -7.65
CA LEU A 61 9.09 -5.34 -7.02
C LEU A 61 8.07 -5.72 -8.09
N GLU A 62 7.80 -4.81 -9.04
CA GLU A 62 6.81 -4.97 -10.11
C GLU A 62 7.09 -6.20 -11.01
N ASP A 63 8.36 -6.40 -11.42
CA ASP A 63 8.73 -7.44 -12.38
C ASP A 63 8.87 -8.83 -11.75
N TYR A 64 9.24 -8.91 -10.47
CA TYR A 64 9.59 -10.17 -9.82
C TYR A 64 8.71 -10.47 -8.61
N MET A 65 8.56 -9.52 -7.68
CA MET A 65 7.89 -9.76 -6.39
C MET A 65 6.36 -9.78 -6.46
N MET A 66 5.79 -9.03 -7.40
CA MET A 66 4.34 -8.96 -7.59
C MET A 66 3.74 -10.21 -8.26
N LYS A 67 4.59 -11.15 -8.69
CA LYS A 67 4.14 -12.39 -9.33
C LYS A 67 3.59 -13.41 -8.33
N PRO A 68 2.73 -14.35 -8.77
CA PRO A 68 2.04 -15.29 -7.88
C PRO A 68 2.93 -16.41 -7.29
N LEU A 69 4.25 -16.40 -7.54
CA LEU A 69 5.17 -17.50 -7.20
C LEU A 69 5.68 -17.50 -5.75
N TYR A 70 5.34 -16.50 -4.94
CA TYR A 70 5.81 -16.43 -3.56
C TYR A 70 5.03 -17.40 -2.66
N PRO A 71 5.73 -18.23 -1.87
CA PRO A 71 5.09 -19.22 -1.03
C PRO A 71 4.17 -18.52 -0.01
N THR A 72 2.93 -19.01 0.09
CA THR A 72 2.07 -18.78 1.24
C THR A 72 2.66 -19.59 2.39
N VAL A 73 3.52 -18.97 3.19
CA VAL A 73 4.18 -19.65 4.30
C VAL A 73 3.16 -19.80 5.44
N GLN A 74 2.93 -21.04 5.90
CA GLN A 74 2.19 -21.29 7.14
C GLN A 74 2.94 -20.63 8.30
N LYS A 75 2.24 -19.85 9.14
CA LYS A 75 2.77 -19.16 10.34
C LYS A 75 3.91 -19.96 11.00
N TYR A 76 5.14 -19.55 10.76
CA TYR A 76 6.27 -19.88 11.62
C TYR A 76 6.37 -18.77 12.66
N ASP A 77 6.88 -19.06 13.86
CA ASP A 77 7.30 -18.06 14.87
C ASP A 77 8.55 -17.28 14.39
N ALA A 78 8.58 -16.90 13.12
CA ALA A 78 9.70 -16.24 12.47
C ALA A 78 9.74 -14.76 12.90
N LYS A 79 10.95 -14.24 13.03
CA LYS A 79 11.18 -12.80 13.18
C LYS A 79 10.65 -12.05 11.95
N PRO A 80 10.27 -10.76 12.11
CA PRO A 80 9.76 -9.97 11.00
C PRO A 80 10.81 -9.85 9.90
N ILE A 81 10.36 -9.98 8.66
CA ILE A 81 11.18 -9.69 7.48
C ILE A 81 10.78 -8.31 6.97
N PHE A 82 11.74 -7.40 6.83
CA PHE A 82 11.50 -6.05 6.36
C PHE A 82 11.77 -5.95 4.85
N ILE A 83 10.83 -5.38 4.10
CA ILE A 83 10.99 -5.05 2.68
C ILE A 83 10.91 -3.53 2.53
N HIS A 84 12.05 -2.91 2.25
CA HIS A 84 12.18 -1.49 1.98
C HIS A 84 12.16 -1.25 0.47
N ILE A 85 11.08 -0.65 -0.03
CA ILE A 85 10.88 -0.37 -1.45
C ILE A 85 11.30 1.06 -1.74
N MET A 86 12.17 1.21 -2.73
CA MET A 86 12.69 2.48 -3.20
C MET A 86 11.83 3.04 -4.33
N LEU A 87 11.18 4.17 -4.07
CA LEU A 87 10.50 5.01 -5.05
C LEU A 87 11.46 6.10 -5.54
N ASN A 88 11.80 6.04 -6.82
CA ASN A 88 12.75 6.98 -7.40
C ASN A 88 12.03 8.20 -7.99
N ALA A 89 12.26 9.37 -7.41
CA ALA A 89 11.66 10.62 -7.90
C ALA A 89 12.17 11.07 -9.27
N LYS A 90 13.30 10.53 -9.73
CA LYS A 90 13.93 10.85 -11.02
C LYS A 90 13.65 9.81 -12.11
N ASP A 91 12.94 8.73 -11.80
CA ASP A 91 12.58 7.70 -12.77
C ASP A 91 11.27 8.09 -13.46
N THR A 92 11.37 8.59 -14.70
CA THR A 92 10.22 9.01 -15.51
C THR A 92 9.54 7.83 -16.21
N GLU A 93 10.18 6.67 -16.29
CA GLU A 93 9.64 5.49 -16.98
C GLU A 93 8.88 4.57 -16.02
N ASN A 94 9.26 4.53 -14.73
CA ASN A 94 8.58 3.75 -13.69
C ASN A 94 7.77 4.60 -12.69
N THR A 95 6.97 5.54 -13.18
CA THR A 95 6.01 6.26 -12.33
C THR A 95 4.91 5.31 -11.82
N LEU A 96 4.38 5.56 -10.62
CA LEU A 96 3.21 4.83 -10.12
C LEU A 96 1.96 5.18 -10.94
N THR A 97 1.21 4.18 -11.38
CA THR A 97 -0.11 4.28 -12.04
C THR A 97 -1.18 3.69 -11.14
N LEU A 98 -2.46 3.96 -11.40
CA LEU A 98 -3.57 3.39 -10.62
C LEU A 98 -3.59 1.86 -10.71
N LYS A 99 -3.30 1.31 -11.90
CA LYS A 99 -3.19 -0.13 -12.13
C LYS A 99 -2.09 -0.78 -11.30
N ASN A 100 -0.90 -0.17 -11.26
CA ASN A 100 0.22 -0.71 -10.49
C ASN A 100 0.02 -0.53 -8.99
N LEU A 101 -0.62 0.57 -8.57
CA LEU A 101 -1.03 0.79 -7.19
C LEU A 101 -2.00 -0.32 -6.73
N ASN A 102 -3.05 -0.61 -7.51
CA ASN A 102 -4.00 -1.68 -7.19
C ASN A 102 -3.30 -3.03 -7.00
N ARG A 103 -2.37 -3.37 -7.90
CA ARG A 103 -1.57 -4.59 -7.75
C ARG A 103 -0.76 -4.54 -6.46
N MET A 104 -0.03 -3.44 -6.23
CA MET A 104 0.83 -3.24 -5.07
C MET A 104 0.06 -3.42 -3.76
N VAL A 105 -1.08 -2.74 -3.60
CA VAL A 105 -1.93 -2.85 -2.41
C VAL A 105 -2.44 -4.28 -2.22
N ALA A 106 -2.96 -4.93 -3.28
CA ALA A 106 -3.42 -6.31 -3.19
C ALA A 106 -2.31 -7.26 -2.73
N LYS A 107 -1.08 -7.05 -3.22
CA LYS A 107 0.06 -7.87 -2.83
C LYS A 107 0.55 -7.56 -1.43
N PHE A 108 0.55 -6.29 -1.01
CA PHE A 108 0.89 -5.90 0.36
C PHE A 108 -0.07 -6.58 1.33
N GLN A 109 -1.38 -6.52 1.07
CA GLN A 109 -2.38 -7.25 1.84
C GLN A 109 -2.11 -8.77 1.85
N GLN A 110 -1.65 -9.36 0.74
CA GLN A 110 -1.29 -10.79 0.73
C GLN A 110 -0.01 -11.10 1.54
N MET A 111 0.99 -10.21 1.51
CA MET A 111 2.35 -10.46 1.99
C MET A 111 2.60 -9.98 3.42
N GLN A 112 1.78 -9.09 3.96
CA GLN A 112 2.08 -8.41 5.24
C GLN A 112 2.09 -9.32 6.47
N SER A 113 1.43 -10.49 6.42
CA SER A 113 1.56 -11.50 7.47
C SER A 113 2.97 -12.09 7.60
N MET A 114 3.79 -11.93 6.55
CA MET A 114 5.19 -12.38 6.50
C MET A 114 6.19 -11.23 6.49
N PHE A 115 5.80 -10.08 5.93
CA PHE A 115 6.72 -8.98 5.63
C PHE A 115 6.23 -7.64 6.17
N LYS A 116 7.12 -6.89 6.83
CA LYS A 116 6.94 -5.48 7.14
C LYS A 116 7.42 -4.65 5.96
N ILE A 117 6.52 -3.96 5.30
CA ILE A 117 6.83 -3.21 4.08
C ILE A 117 7.01 -1.74 4.43
N SER A 118 8.08 -1.13 3.92
CA SER A 118 8.32 0.30 4.03
C SER A 118 8.59 0.92 2.66
N LEU A 119 8.09 2.13 2.44
CA LEU A 119 8.27 2.89 1.22
C LEU A 119 9.23 4.05 1.47
N TRP A 120 10.18 4.24 0.56
CA TRP A 120 11.22 5.25 0.70
C TRP A 120 11.38 6.07 -0.56
N ILE A 121 11.64 7.37 -0.43
CA ILE A 121 12.10 8.18 -1.56
C ILE A 121 13.60 8.07 -1.68
N ALA A 122 14.04 7.78 -2.89
CA ALA A 122 15.41 7.96 -3.29
C ALA A 122 15.58 9.01 -4.38
N ASP A 123 16.72 9.68 -4.32
CA ASP A 123 17.15 10.70 -5.25
C ASP A 123 18.33 10.17 -6.09
N ILE A 124 18.05 9.11 -6.85
CA ILE A 124 19.05 8.35 -7.60
C ILE A 124 18.65 8.29 -9.07
N ARG A 125 19.58 8.11 -10.00
CA ARG A 125 19.25 7.59 -11.33
C ARG A 125 19.79 6.17 -11.39
N SER A 126 19.04 5.21 -10.85
CA SER A 126 19.38 3.79 -11.01
C SER A 126 18.62 3.33 -12.23
N ALA A 127 19.36 2.91 -13.27
CA ALA A 127 18.76 2.36 -14.48
C ALA A 127 18.32 0.89 -14.30
N ASN A 128 18.89 0.18 -13.31
CA ASN A 128 18.72 -1.26 -13.18
C ASN A 128 17.87 -1.63 -11.95
N PRO A 129 16.92 -2.58 -12.09
CA PRO A 129 16.26 -3.19 -10.95
C PRO A 129 17.27 -3.91 -10.04
N PHE A 130 17.09 -3.80 -8.74
CA PHE A 130 17.93 -4.49 -7.77
C PHE A 130 17.15 -5.05 -6.58
N PHE A 131 17.78 -6.03 -5.92
CA PHE A 131 17.38 -6.61 -4.66
C PHE A 131 18.60 -6.77 -3.76
N TYR A 132 18.62 -6.13 -2.61
CA TYR A 132 19.71 -6.18 -1.66
C TYR A 132 19.23 -6.82 -0.37
N HIS A 133 19.78 -7.98 -0.05
CA HIS A 133 19.69 -8.55 1.29
C HIS A 133 20.82 -7.94 2.12
N GLU A 134 20.45 -7.16 3.13
CA GLU A 134 21.41 -6.43 3.96
C GLU A 134 22.51 -7.35 4.48
N GLU A 135 23.77 -6.95 4.29
CA GLU A 135 24.99 -7.68 4.69
C GLU A 135 25.23 -9.05 4.03
N HIS A 136 24.32 -9.54 3.18
CA HIS A 136 24.41 -10.88 2.59
C HIS A 136 24.74 -10.84 1.10
N PHE A 137 23.92 -10.17 0.28
CA PHE A 137 24.17 -10.08 -1.16
C PHE A 137 23.38 -8.94 -1.83
N VAL A 138 23.87 -8.49 -2.99
CA VAL A 138 23.12 -7.63 -3.93
C VAL A 138 22.85 -8.42 -5.20
N LEU A 139 21.60 -8.49 -5.63
CA LEU A 139 21.21 -8.94 -6.97
C LEU A 139 20.91 -7.71 -7.83
N SER A 140 21.74 -7.46 -8.84
CA SER A 140 21.52 -6.44 -9.87
C SER A 140 20.97 -7.10 -11.13
N ILE A 141 19.86 -6.58 -11.67
CA ILE A 141 19.23 -7.11 -12.88
C ILE A 141 19.57 -6.21 -14.06
N HIS A 142 20.10 -6.83 -15.09
CA HIS A 142 20.47 -6.17 -16.33
C HIS A 142 19.54 -6.68 -17.44
N GLN A 143 18.81 -5.77 -18.07
CA GLN A 143 17.95 -6.06 -19.22
C GLN A 143 18.65 -5.57 -20.50
N PHE A 144 18.83 -6.45 -21.48
CA PHE A 144 19.35 -6.08 -22.80
C PHE A 144 18.23 -5.92 -23.84
N PHE A 145 17.24 -6.82 -23.80
CA PHE A 145 16.04 -6.81 -24.65
C PHE A 145 14.85 -7.31 -23.82
N SER A 146 13.62 -7.07 -24.28
CA SER A 146 12.37 -7.37 -23.54
C SER A 146 12.22 -8.81 -23.04
N GLN A 147 12.98 -9.76 -23.57
CA GLN A 147 12.96 -11.17 -23.18
C GLN A 147 14.30 -11.69 -22.61
N PHE A 148 15.34 -10.86 -22.56
CA PHE A 148 16.66 -11.28 -22.10
C PHE A 148 17.13 -10.41 -20.93
N SER A 149 16.94 -10.95 -19.72
CA SER A 149 17.49 -10.43 -18.48
C SER A 149 18.53 -11.40 -17.90
N TYR A 150 19.55 -10.85 -17.24
CA TYR A 150 20.43 -11.63 -16.38
C TYR A 150 20.59 -10.91 -15.05
N GLY A 151 20.72 -11.71 -13.99
CA GLY A 151 20.99 -11.24 -12.64
C GLY A 151 22.45 -11.45 -12.30
N VAL A 152 23.08 -10.47 -11.67
CA VAL A 152 24.42 -10.63 -11.08
C VAL A 152 24.25 -10.55 -9.57
N ILE A 153 24.59 -11.63 -8.87
CA ILE A 153 24.65 -11.68 -7.42
C ILE A 153 26.05 -11.29 -7.00
N ILE A 154 26.17 -10.28 -6.15
CA ILE A 154 27.42 -9.77 -5.60
C ILE A 154 27.43 -10.09 -4.11
N THR A 155 28.45 -10.81 -3.64
CA THR A 155 28.59 -11.26 -2.24
C THR A 155 29.87 -10.75 -1.56
N ASP A 156 30.74 -10.05 -2.30
CA ASP A 156 32.00 -9.59 -1.74
C ASP A 156 31.78 -8.47 -0.71
N LYS A 157 32.47 -8.57 0.43
CA LYS A 157 32.25 -7.66 1.56
C LYS A 157 32.51 -6.20 1.22
N THR A 158 33.44 -5.90 0.33
CA THR A 158 33.77 -4.52 -0.05
C THR A 158 32.64 -3.88 -0.86
N SER A 159 32.07 -4.61 -1.82
CA SER A 159 30.90 -4.14 -2.58
C SER A 159 29.66 -4.04 -1.71
N LEU A 160 29.44 -4.99 -0.79
CA LEU A 160 28.32 -4.91 0.16
C LEU A 160 28.42 -3.70 1.08
N LEU A 161 29.61 -3.40 1.61
CA LEU A 161 29.83 -2.18 2.40
C LEU A 161 29.57 -0.90 1.59
N ARG A 162 29.98 -0.88 0.31
CA ARG A 162 29.68 0.25 -0.58
C ARG A 162 28.18 0.36 -0.84
N PHE A 163 27.49 -0.74 -1.10
CA PHE A 163 26.06 -0.74 -1.35
C PHE A 163 25.28 -0.30 -0.11
N ASN A 164 25.68 -0.76 1.07
CA ASN A 164 25.10 -0.32 2.33
C ASN A 164 25.31 1.19 2.54
N TYR A 165 26.54 1.67 2.34
CA TYR A 165 26.82 3.11 2.38
C TYR A 165 25.96 3.88 1.38
N PHE A 166 25.86 3.43 0.12
CA PHE A 166 24.99 4.06 -0.87
C PHE A 166 23.52 4.08 -0.41
N ASN A 167 22.95 2.96 0.01
CA ASN A 167 21.57 2.91 0.50
C ASN A 167 21.34 3.88 1.66
N SER A 168 22.26 3.96 2.63
CA SER A 168 22.18 4.91 3.74
C SER A 168 22.11 6.38 3.30
N GLN A 169 22.70 6.72 2.14
CA GLN A 169 22.69 8.08 1.59
C GLN A 169 21.45 8.37 0.73
N TYR A 170 20.87 7.32 0.13
CA TYR A 170 19.81 7.47 -0.87
C TYR A 170 18.41 7.20 -0.35
N PHE A 171 18.24 6.35 0.66
CA PHE A 171 16.97 6.17 1.36
C PHE A 171 16.76 7.35 2.31
N LYS A 172 16.42 8.51 1.74
CA LYS A 172 16.43 9.80 2.45
C LYS A 172 15.21 10.02 3.33
N GLN A 173 14.05 9.54 2.88
CA GLN A 173 12.77 9.79 3.55
C GLN A 173 11.85 8.59 3.44
N ARG A 174 11.42 8.07 4.59
CA ARG A 174 10.38 7.05 4.69
C ARG A 174 9.00 7.70 4.49
N LEU A 175 8.11 7.01 3.78
CA LEU A 175 6.79 7.52 3.37
C LEU A 175 5.63 6.80 4.04
N ASP A 176 5.83 5.56 4.47
CA ASP A 176 4.85 4.80 5.21
C ASP A 176 4.89 5.12 6.71
N LEU A 177 3.71 5.21 7.29
CA LEU A 177 3.46 5.36 8.71
C LEU A 177 2.53 4.20 9.10
N GLU A 178 3.07 3.25 9.85
CA GLU A 178 2.28 2.20 10.48
C GLU A 178 1.68 2.79 11.76
N TYR A 179 0.36 2.88 11.84
CA TYR A 179 -0.31 3.36 13.05
C TYR A 179 -0.65 2.17 13.94
N THR A 180 -0.12 2.18 15.16
CA THR A 180 -0.62 1.32 16.23
C THR A 180 -1.28 2.20 17.28
N ALA A 181 -2.48 1.82 17.72
CA ALA A 181 -3.29 2.59 18.68
C ALA A 181 -2.58 2.88 20.03
N CYS A 182 -1.39 2.32 20.28
CA CYS A 182 -0.55 2.59 21.46
C CYS A 182 0.35 3.84 21.33
N ASP A 183 0.61 4.37 20.14
CA ASP A 183 1.55 5.50 19.94
C ASP A 183 0.82 6.85 19.90
N SER A 184 0.05 7.15 20.95
CA SER A 184 -0.56 8.48 21.19
C SER A 184 0.46 9.62 21.36
N GLU A 185 1.77 9.32 21.33
CA GLU A 185 2.85 10.30 21.51
C GLU A 185 3.30 10.99 20.22
N ASN A 186 2.88 10.53 19.04
CA ASN A 186 3.23 11.18 17.75
C ASN A 186 2.32 12.35 17.37
N LYS A 187 2.05 13.25 18.33
CA LYS A 187 1.20 14.44 18.17
C LYS A 187 1.62 15.32 16.98
N THR A 188 2.91 15.39 16.69
CA THR A 188 3.46 16.15 15.56
C THR A 188 3.03 15.61 14.19
N ILE A 189 2.90 14.29 14.05
CA ILE A 189 2.45 13.66 12.80
C ILE A 189 0.96 13.92 12.60
N VAL A 190 0.17 13.79 13.67
CA VAL A 190 -1.26 14.12 13.68
C VAL A 190 -1.49 15.58 13.27
N ASP A 191 -0.78 16.54 13.89
CA ASP A 191 -0.93 17.96 13.56
C ASP A 191 -0.51 18.26 12.11
N THR A 192 0.50 17.55 11.59
CA THR A 192 0.92 17.64 10.18
C THR A 192 -0.17 17.10 9.25
N VAL A 193 -0.73 15.93 9.55
CA VAL A 193 -1.81 15.33 8.74
C VAL A 193 -3.04 16.25 8.73
N ILE A 194 -3.47 16.79 9.88
CA ILE A 194 -4.59 17.75 9.93
C ILE A 194 -4.32 18.97 9.05
N THR A 195 -3.11 19.54 9.17
CA THR A 195 -2.71 20.71 8.38
C THR A 195 -2.75 20.41 6.88
N GLU A 196 -2.27 19.23 6.46
CA GLU A 196 -2.27 18.83 5.06
C GLU A 196 -3.67 18.45 4.56
N LEU A 197 -4.57 17.94 5.42
CA LEU A 197 -5.97 17.67 5.07
C LEU A 197 -6.72 18.98 4.73
N ALA A 198 -6.31 20.11 5.31
CA ALA A 198 -6.78 21.43 4.88
C ALA A 198 -6.29 21.85 3.46
N GLY A 199 -5.37 21.10 2.87
CA GLY A 199 -5.01 21.19 1.45
C GLY A 199 -5.72 20.15 0.57
N CYS A 200 -6.68 19.37 1.09
CA CYS A 200 -7.33 18.31 0.32
C CYS A 200 -8.14 18.87 -0.85
N GLN A 201 -7.93 18.29 -2.03
CA GLN A 201 -8.47 18.71 -3.33
C GLN A 201 -9.44 17.70 -3.93
N ALA A 202 -9.28 16.41 -3.61
CA ALA A 202 -10.16 15.33 -4.04
C ALA A 202 -9.98 14.08 -3.15
N ILE A 203 -11.01 13.25 -3.06
CA ILE A 203 -11.00 11.99 -2.32
C ILE A 203 -11.39 10.86 -3.28
N PHE A 204 -10.67 9.75 -3.25
CA PHE A 204 -11.01 8.52 -3.96
C PHE A 204 -11.09 7.39 -2.95
N SER A 205 -12.29 6.91 -2.67
CA SER A 205 -12.55 5.90 -1.65
C SER A 205 -13.01 4.59 -2.30
N PHE A 206 -12.15 3.60 -2.21
CA PHE A 206 -12.40 2.22 -2.62
C PHE A 206 -12.61 1.29 -1.41
N ALA A 207 -12.84 1.87 -0.24
CA ALA A 207 -13.06 1.18 1.03
C ALA A 207 -14.20 1.85 1.80
N ASN A 208 -14.74 1.15 2.79
CA ASN A 208 -15.85 1.64 3.62
C ASN A 208 -15.35 2.61 4.69
N ILE A 209 -14.77 3.74 4.30
CA ILE A 209 -14.22 4.70 5.27
C ILE A 209 -15.34 5.51 5.93
N GLY A 210 -15.22 5.69 7.25
CA GLY A 210 -16.20 6.35 8.10
C GLY A 210 -16.25 7.87 7.97
N PHE A 211 -16.40 8.43 6.77
CA PHE A 211 -16.36 9.89 6.55
C PHE A 211 -17.48 10.68 7.24
N LEU A 212 -18.59 10.02 7.59
CA LEU A 212 -19.74 10.64 8.26
C LEU A 212 -19.83 10.29 9.75
N VAL A 213 -18.76 9.79 10.37
CA VAL A 213 -18.83 9.46 11.80
C VAL A 213 -19.02 10.71 12.64
N THR A 214 -19.95 10.62 13.58
CA THR A 214 -20.20 11.66 14.58
C THR A 214 -19.50 11.33 15.90
N GLN A 215 -19.41 12.30 16.81
CA GLN A 215 -18.91 12.04 18.16
C GLN A 215 -19.74 10.94 18.87
N GLU A 216 -21.06 10.94 18.72
CA GLU A 216 -21.95 9.91 19.29
C GLU A 216 -21.62 8.50 18.75
N ASP A 217 -21.22 8.40 17.48
CA ASP A 217 -20.80 7.14 16.89
C ASP A 217 -19.46 6.66 17.49
N LEU A 218 -18.51 7.58 17.69
CA LEU A 218 -17.19 7.26 18.23
C LEU A 218 -17.19 6.97 19.73
N ASP A 219 -18.18 7.45 20.48
CA ASP A 219 -18.36 7.14 21.90
C ASP A 219 -18.53 5.63 22.15
N LYS A 220 -19.04 4.90 21.15
CA LYS A 220 -19.18 3.43 21.16
C LYS A 220 -17.84 2.70 20.95
N MET A 221 -16.81 3.38 20.47
CA MET A 221 -15.50 2.79 20.13
C MET A 221 -14.50 2.87 21.29
N LYS A 222 -13.57 1.91 21.32
CA LYS A 222 -12.38 1.99 22.17
C LYS A 222 -11.41 3.01 21.57
N GLY A 223 -10.77 3.80 22.43
CA GLY A 223 -9.80 4.82 22.02
C GLY A 223 -9.77 5.98 23.01
N SER A 224 -8.73 6.81 22.93
CA SER A 224 -8.67 8.01 23.76
C SER A 224 -9.67 9.06 23.25
N GLU A 225 -10.26 9.85 24.16
CA GLU A 225 -11.14 10.96 23.78
C GLU A 225 -10.45 11.98 22.86
N THR A 226 -9.13 12.15 23.03
CA THR A 226 -8.32 12.97 22.14
C THR A 226 -8.28 12.42 20.71
N THR A 227 -8.13 11.10 20.54
CA THR A 227 -8.15 10.45 19.22
C THR A 227 -9.53 10.54 18.60
N LYS A 228 -10.60 10.35 19.37
CA LYS A 228 -11.98 10.47 18.86
C LYS A 228 -12.27 11.89 18.37
N ALA A 229 -11.97 12.91 19.18
CA ALA A 229 -12.18 14.31 18.81
C ALA A 229 -11.37 14.69 17.56
N LEU A 230 -10.13 14.18 17.46
CA LEU A 230 -9.29 14.34 16.28
C LEU A 230 -9.96 13.76 15.03
N VAL A 231 -10.45 12.52 15.09
CA VAL A 231 -11.06 11.85 13.95
C VAL A 231 -12.32 12.58 13.50
N VAL A 232 -13.20 12.98 14.43
CA VAL A 232 -14.38 13.81 14.10
C VAL A 232 -13.95 15.07 13.37
N HIS A 233 -12.96 15.79 13.91
CA HIS A 233 -12.45 17.01 13.30
C HIS A 233 -11.91 16.77 11.88
N MET A 234 -11.15 15.70 11.66
CA MET A 234 -10.65 15.33 10.33
C MET A 234 -11.79 15.04 9.35
N MET A 235 -12.80 14.28 9.76
CA MET A 235 -13.93 13.93 8.91
C MET A 235 -14.78 15.15 8.57
N GLU A 236 -15.06 16.01 9.56
CA GLU A 236 -15.77 17.27 9.35
C GLU A 236 -15.04 18.19 8.37
N GLN A 237 -13.71 18.33 8.51
CA GLN A 237 -12.88 19.12 7.60
C GLN A 237 -12.95 18.59 6.17
N LEU A 238 -13.00 17.27 5.97
CA LEU A 238 -13.08 16.66 4.64
C LEU A 238 -14.48 16.78 4.03
N MET A 239 -15.54 16.67 4.83
CA MET A 239 -16.92 16.67 4.33
C MET A 239 -17.50 18.07 4.09
N HIS A 240 -17.00 19.10 4.77
CA HIS A 240 -17.39 20.51 4.58
C HIS A 240 -16.47 21.24 3.59
N ARG A 241 -15.91 20.51 2.62
CA ARG A 241 -15.07 21.06 1.57
C ARG A 241 -15.74 20.96 0.22
N ARG A 242 -15.61 21.99 -0.58
CA ARG A 242 -16.05 21.95 -1.99
C ARG A 242 -15.05 21.18 -2.86
N ILE A 243 -14.97 19.87 -2.65
CA ILE A 243 -14.11 18.94 -3.39
C ILE A 243 -14.90 17.72 -3.87
N PRO A 244 -14.48 17.08 -4.97
CA PRO A 244 -15.06 15.81 -5.41
C PRO A 244 -14.58 14.65 -4.52
N MET A 245 -15.51 13.77 -4.18
CA MET A 245 -15.26 12.48 -3.54
C MET A 245 -15.80 11.36 -4.42
N VAL A 246 -14.92 10.56 -4.99
CA VAL A 246 -15.25 9.38 -5.78
C VAL A 246 -15.38 8.17 -4.85
N VAL A 247 -16.49 7.46 -4.94
CA VAL A 247 -16.76 6.21 -4.21
C VAL A 247 -17.05 5.10 -5.21
N SER A 248 -16.39 3.95 -5.06
CA SER A 248 -16.70 2.79 -5.90
C SER A 248 -18.02 2.14 -5.50
N LEU A 249 -18.77 1.64 -6.49
CA LEU A 249 -19.93 0.79 -6.26
C LEU A 249 -19.57 -0.46 -5.42
N GLN A 250 -18.38 -1.03 -5.64
CA GLN A 250 -17.87 -2.15 -4.85
C GLN A 250 -17.82 -1.83 -3.35
N ALA A 251 -17.31 -0.64 -2.97
CA ALA A 251 -17.30 -0.21 -1.57
C ALA A 251 -18.73 -0.06 -1.04
N MET A 252 -19.65 0.56 -1.80
CA MET A 252 -21.05 0.67 -1.38
C MET A 252 -21.70 -0.69 -1.11
N ASP A 253 -21.50 -1.66 -2.01
CA ASP A 253 -22.01 -3.02 -1.85
C ASP A 253 -21.39 -3.72 -0.65
N GLN A 254 -20.08 -3.59 -0.45
CA GLN A 254 -19.40 -4.13 0.72
C GLN A 254 -19.93 -3.50 2.02
N PHE A 255 -20.19 -2.20 2.04
CA PHE A 255 -20.77 -1.54 3.20
C PHE A 255 -22.18 -2.06 3.49
N ALA A 256 -23.02 -2.21 2.46
CA ALA A 256 -24.38 -2.75 2.61
C ALA A 256 -24.38 -4.18 3.17
N GLN A 257 -23.42 -5.01 2.75
CA GLN A 257 -23.28 -6.39 3.22
C GLN A 257 -22.67 -6.48 4.62
N GLN A 258 -21.56 -5.77 4.85
CA GLN A 258 -20.75 -5.93 6.06
C GLN A 258 -21.18 -5.02 7.22
N ARG A 259 -21.98 -3.98 6.94
CA ARG A 259 -22.60 -3.10 7.94
C ARG A 259 -21.61 -2.43 8.89
N HIS A 260 -20.40 -2.16 8.42
CA HIS A 260 -19.40 -1.46 9.21
C HIS A 260 -18.60 -0.50 8.34
N VAL A 261 -18.13 0.57 8.97
CA VAL A 261 -17.11 1.44 8.40
C VAL A 261 -15.79 1.26 9.11
N VAL A 262 -14.72 1.59 8.41
CA VAL A 262 -13.38 1.75 8.94
C VAL A 262 -13.21 3.21 9.32
N VAL A 263 -13.03 3.44 10.61
CA VAL A 263 -12.74 4.74 11.19
C VAL A 263 -11.23 4.85 11.33
N PRO A 264 -10.58 5.80 10.63
CA PRO A 264 -9.14 5.97 10.75
C PRO A 264 -8.67 6.09 12.20
N LEU A 265 -7.56 5.47 12.56
CA LEU A 265 -6.97 5.43 13.91
C LEU A 265 -7.76 4.66 14.99
N LEU A 266 -9.06 4.38 14.76
CA LEU A 266 -9.95 3.74 15.74
C LEU A 266 -10.40 2.34 15.33
N GLY A 267 -10.28 1.99 14.05
CA GLY A 267 -10.62 0.66 13.52
C GLY A 267 -12.07 0.55 13.07
N ARG A 268 -12.69 -0.62 13.21
CA ARG A 268 -14.03 -0.90 12.67
C ARG A 268 -15.15 -0.41 13.61
N LEU A 269 -16.09 0.34 13.06
CA LEU A 269 -17.35 0.72 13.70
C LEU A 269 -18.50 -0.02 13.01
N ASN A 270 -19.20 -0.86 13.76
CA ASN A 270 -20.35 -1.61 13.27
C ASN A 270 -21.65 -0.83 13.50
N PHE A 271 -22.59 -0.98 12.57
CA PHE A 271 -23.92 -0.39 12.64
C PHE A 271 -24.99 -1.48 12.67
N ASP A 272 -26.04 -1.23 13.46
CA ASP A 272 -27.27 -2.02 13.38
C ASP A 272 -28.12 -1.57 12.17
N GLY A 273 -29.10 -2.40 11.77
CA GLY A 273 -29.84 -2.21 10.51
C GLY A 273 -30.47 -0.83 10.30
N GLU A 274 -31.10 -0.24 11.33
CA GLU A 274 -31.67 1.11 11.24
C GLU A 274 -30.61 2.22 11.33
N GLU A 275 -29.46 1.95 11.97
CA GLU A 275 -28.38 2.92 12.10
C GLU A 275 -27.65 3.17 10.78
N ILE A 276 -27.60 2.19 9.88
CA ILE A 276 -27.00 2.30 8.54
C ILE A 276 -27.72 3.37 7.72
N VAL A 277 -29.05 3.33 7.69
CA VAL A 277 -29.85 4.29 6.93
C VAL A 277 -29.66 5.68 7.53
N ARG A 278 -29.67 5.80 8.86
CA ARG A 278 -29.41 7.07 9.55
C ARG A 278 -28.01 7.62 9.25
N TYR A 279 -26.99 6.76 9.28
CA TYR A 279 -25.60 7.11 8.98
C TYR A 279 -25.48 7.67 7.57
N LEU A 280 -25.95 6.92 6.56
CA LEU A 280 -25.87 7.32 5.17
C LEU A 280 -26.80 8.49 4.80
N ALA A 281 -27.91 8.67 5.51
CA ALA A 281 -28.78 9.83 5.31
C ALA A 281 -28.04 11.17 5.55
N GLN A 282 -26.96 11.17 6.34
CA GLN A 282 -26.16 12.38 6.57
C GLN A 282 -25.50 12.91 5.30
N PHE A 283 -25.25 12.08 4.27
CA PHE A 283 -24.80 12.55 2.95
C PHE A 283 -25.78 13.54 2.29
N GLN A 284 -27.07 13.51 2.64
CA GLN A 284 -28.06 14.46 2.11
C GLN A 284 -27.81 15.89 2.58
N GLY A 285 -27.13 16.07 3.73
CA GLY A 285 -26.68 17.38 4.20
C GLY A 285 -25.43 17.90 3.48
N VAL A 286 -24.79 17.06 2.66
CA VAL A 286 -23.55 17.35 1.92
C VAL A 286 -23.85 17.79 0.47
N ASP A 287 -25.12 17.93 0.08
CA ASP A 287 -25.54 18.46 -1.23
C ASP A 287 -25.75 19.99 -1.21
N THR A 288 -24.93 20.71 -0.42
CA THR A 288 -24.87 22.17 -0.40
C THR A 288 -23.69 22.66 -1.25
N GLU A 289 -23.72 23.91 -1.75
CA GLU A 289 -22.63 24.46 -2.58
C GLU A 289 -21.26 24.51 -1.87
N GLU A 290 -21.25 24.34 -0.54
CA GLU A 290 -20.05 24.43 0.31
C GLU A 290 -19.47 23.06 0.70
N SER A 291 -20.11 21.95 0.30
CA SER A 291 -19.78 20.60 0.78
C SER A 291 -19.30 19.66 -0.32
N THR A 292 -18.78 18.50 0.12
CA THR A 292 -18.12 17.52 -0.75
C THR A 292 -19.10 16.90 -1.74
N THR A 293 -18.83 17.03 -3.03
CA THR A 293 -19.67 16.43 -4.07
C THR A 293 -19.31 14.95 -4.22
N VAL A 294 -20.29 14.06 -4.03
CA VAL A 294 -20.07 12.60 -4.14
C VAL A 294 -20.26 12.14 -5.59
N HIS A 295 -19.29 11.39 -6.08
CA HIS A 295 -19.29 10.74 -7.38
C HIS A 295 -19.26 9.22 -7.20
N LEU A 296 -20.00 8.48 -8.02
CA LEU A 296 -19.96 7.03 -8.08
C LEU A 296 -19.17 6.57 -9.28
N VAL A 297 -18.39 5.50 -9.09
CA VAL A 297 -17.66 4.84 -10.17
C VAL A 297 -17.85 3.33 -10.10
N ASP A 298 -18.04 2.70 -11.26
CA ASP A 298 -17.99 1.24 -11.39
C ASP A 298 -16.53 0.81 -11.59
N TYR A 299 -15.77 0.77 -10.49
CA TYR A 299 -14.35 0.44 -10.50
C TYR A 299 -14.03 -0.54 -9.38
N GLU A 300 -13.41 -1.67 -9.76
CA GLU A 300 -12.94 -2.67 -8.80
C GLU A 300 -11.51 -2.38 -8.35
N ALA A 301 -11.32 -2.25 -7.03
CA ALA A 301 -10.02 -2.02 -6.43
C ALA A 301 -9.90 -2.70 -5.06
N PRO A 302 -8.68 -2.99 -4.58
CA PRO A 302 -8.48 -3.34 -3.19
C PRO A 302 -9.01 -2.26 -2.24
N MET A 303 -9.30 -2.63 -1.00
CA MET A 303 -9.80 -1.69 0.01
C MET A 303 -8.72 -0.68 0.42
N TYR A 304 -8.73 0.51 -0.18
CA TYR A 304 -7.93 1.66 0.21
C TYR A 304 -8.64 2.97 -0.12
N ALA A 305 -8.13 4.09 0.37
CA ALA A 305 -8.53 5.42 -0.07
C ALA A 305 -7.32 6.27 -0.46
N VAL A 306 -7.51 7.22 -1.36
CA VAL A 306 -6.51 8.20 -1.78
C VAL A 306 -7.07 9.60 -1.58
N LEU A 307 -6.38 10.41 -0.80
CA LEU A 307 -6.67 11.83 -0.65
C LEU A 307 -5.62 12.61 -1.42
N ILE A 308 -6.05 13.41 -2.38
CA ILE A 308 -5.19 14.34 -3.11
C ILE A 308 -5.03 15.59 -2.24
N LEU A 309 -3.85 15.76 -1.63
CA LEU A 309 -3.48 16.93 -0.84
C LEU A 309 -2.71 17.92 -1.72
N GLU A 310 -2.35 19.10 -1.22
CA GLU A 310 -1.69 20.12 -2.04
C GLU A 310 -0.39 19.60 -2.66
N ASN A 311 0.51 19.06 -1.83
CA ASN A 311 1.84 18.59 -2.24
C ASN A 311 1.99 17.06 -2.28
N TYR A 312 1.03 16.34 -1.72
CA TYR A 312 1.10 14.89 -1.51
C TYR A 312 -0.17 14.18 -1.96
N LEU A 313 -0.09 12.87 -2.10
CA LEU A 313 -1.22 11.95 -2.05
C LEU A 313 -1.11 11.18 -0.73
N LEU A 314 -2.16 11.19 0.07
CA LEU A 314 -2.28 10.32 1.23
C LEU A 314 -3.03 9.06 0.80
N LEU A 315 -2.32 7.94 0.80
CA LEU A 315 -2.88 6.62 0.58
C LEU A 315 -3.18 5.97 1.93
N TYR A 316 -4.44 5.64 2.15
CA TYR A 316 -4.96 5.00 3.36
C TYR A 316 -5.27 3.53 3.08
N LEU A 317 -4.60 2.61 3.76
CA LEU A 317 -4.90 1.18 3.69
C LEU A 317 -5.69 0.80 4.94
N ALA A 318 -6.93 0.36 4.72
CA ALA A 318 -7.82 -0.05 5.80
C ALA A 318 -7.24 -1.27 6.55
N PRO A 319 -7.40 -1.32 7.89
CA PRO A 319 -7.00 -2.48 8.68
C PRO A 319 -7.86 -3.70 8.31
N SER A 320 -7.28 -4.89 8.45
CA SER A 320 -7.98 -6.17 8.37
C SER A 320 -7.75 -6.97 9.64
N ASP A 321 -8.41 -8.12 9.80
CA ASP A 321 -8.27 -8.95 11.01
C ASP A 321 -6.82 -9.43 11.25
N GLU A 322 -5.99 -9.41 10.20
CA GLU A 322 -4.58 -9.76 10.26
C GLU A 322 -3.64 -8.56 10.08
N GLN A 323 -4.14 -7.35 9.85
CA GLN A 323 -3.34 -6.20 9.41
C GLN A 323 -3.66 -4.91 10.17
N PRO A 324 -2.63 -4.20 10.69
CA PRO A 324 -2.83 -2.86 11.21
C PRO A 324 -3.12 -1.88 10.07
N GLU A 325 -3.63 -0.72 10.45
CA GLU A 325 -3.81 0.40 9.55
C GLU A 325 -2.46 0.94 9.05
N MET A 326 -2.41 1.33 7.77
CA MET A 326 -1.21 1.91 7.18
C MET A 326 -1.56 3.19 6.41
N LEU A 327 -0.80 4.24 6.68
CA LEU A 327 -0.87 5.52 5.99
C LEU A 327 0.40 5.70 5.15
N ILE A 328 0.27 6.10 3.90
CA ILE A 328 1.42 6.35 3.02
C ILE A 328 1.30 7.75 2.44
N LEU A 329 2.29 8.60 2.68
CA LEU A 329 2.34 9.97 2.16
C LEU A 329 3.27 10.05 0.94
N LEU A 330 2.71 10.03 -0.26
CA LEU A 330 3.45 10.05 -1.53
C LEU A 330 3.54 11.48 -2.08
N PRO A 331 4.73 12.05 -2.34
CA PRO A 331 4.81 13.35 -2.99
C PRO A 331 4.26 13.31 -4.41
N LYS A 332 3.45 14.29 -4.79
CA LYS A 332 2.86 14.34 -6.14
C LYS A 332 3.88 14.22 -7.27
N LYS A 333 5.08 14.78 -7.07
CA LYS A 333 6.19 14.73 -8.03
C LYS A 333 6.64 13.31 -8.41
N VAL A 334 6.38 12.30 -7.57
CA VAL A 334 6.75 10.90 -7.84
C VAL A 334 5.59 10.07 -8.41
N CYS A 335 4.40 10.66 -8.51
CA CYS A 335 3.15 10.00 -8.91
C CYS A 335 2.39 10.73 -10.05
N PRO A 336 3.04 11.30 -11.08
CA PRO A 336 2.34 12.09 -12.08
C PRO A 336 1.31 11.28 -12.87
N HIS A 337 1.59 10.02 -13.21
CA HIS A 337 0.64 9.19 -13.95
C HIS A 337 -0.52 8.70 -13.08
N LEU A 338 -0.29 8.40 -11.79
CA LEU A 338 -1.37 8.10 -10.86
C LEU A 338 -2.34 9.28 -10.74
N LEU A 339 -1.85 10.53 -10.69
CA LEU A 339 -2.71 11.71 -10.68
C LEU A 339 -3.55 11.81 -11.96
N LEU A 340 -2.93 11.59 -13.13
CA LEU A 340 -3.64 11.56 -14.41
C LEU A 340 -4.72 10.46 -14.45
N ASP A 341 -4.41 9.25 -13.98
CA ASP A 341 -5.36 8.14 -13.94
C ASP A 341 -6.56 8.46 -13.03
N LEU A 342 -6.31 9.07 -11.86
CA LEU A 342 -7.36 9.49 -10.92
C LEU A 342 -8.21 10.63 -11.49
N ASP A 343 -7.59 11.61 -12.16
CA ASP A 343 -8.31 12.69 -12.84
C ASP A 343 -9.20 12.15 -13.98
N LEU A 344 -8.70 11.19 -14.76
CA LEU A 344 -9.49 10.50 -15.79
C LEU A 344 -10.67 9.74 -15.20
N LEU A 345 -10.46 9.03 -14.08
CA LEU A 345 -11.50 8.32 -13.36
C LEU A 345 -12.63 9.28 -12.92
N LEU A 346 -12.25 10.42 -12.34
CA LEU A 346 -13.20 11.45 -11.91
C LEU A 346 -13.95 12.07 -13.10
N GLN A 347 -13.24 12.47 -14.17
CA GLN A 347 -13.83 13.25 -15.26
C GLN A 347 -14.66 12.41 -16.24
N ASN A 348 -14.23 11.17 -16.50
CA ASN A 348 -14.76 10.38 -17.63
C ASN A 348 -15.50 9.11 -17.19
N GLU A 349 -15.19 8.57 -16.01
CA GLU A 349 -15.68 7.27 -15.56
C GLU A 349 -16.63 7.36 -14.36
N SER A 350 -16.74 8.54 -13.74
CA SER A 350 -17.60 8.76 -12.57
C SER A 350 -18.88 9.53 -12.91
N VAL A 351 -19.92 9.31 -12.11
CA VAL A 351 -21.22 9.99 -12.21
C VAL A 351 -21.54 10.65 -10.88
N VAL A 352 -21.99 11.91 -10.90
CA VAL A 352 -22.42 12.62 -9.69
C VAL A 352 -23.62 11.89 -9.07
N LEU A 353 -23.52 11.61 -7.77
CA LEU A 353 -24.59 10.99 -7.00
C LEU A 353 -25.66 12.02 -6.64
N HIS A 354 -26.68 12.14 -7.47
CA HIS A 354 -27.80 13.03 -7.20
C HIS A 354 -28.68 12.53 -6.05
N SER A 355 -29.28 13.46 -5.31
CA SER A 355 -30.17 13.18 -4.18
C SER A 355 -31.26 12.15 -4.47
N ALA A 356 -31.87 12.16 -5.65
CA ALA A 356 -32.89 11.17 -6.02
C ALA A 356 -32.34 9.73 -6.05
N LEU A 357 -31.19 9.52 -6.70
CA LEU A 357 -30.52 8.20 -6.75
C LEU A 357 -30.09 7.75 -5.36
N TRP A 358 -29.63 8.69 -4.53
CA TRP A 358 -29.26 8.40 -3.15
C TRP A 358 -30.46 7.94 -2.31
N GLN A 359 -31.60 8.61 -2.43
CA GLN A 359 -32.83 8.21 -1.73
C GLN A 359 -33.30 6.82 -2.14
N ASP A 360 -33.18 6.46 -3.41
CA ASP A 360 -33.56 5.14 -3.88
C ASP A 360 -32.61 4.05 -3.36
N TYR A 361 -31.30 4.34 -3.29
CA TYR A 361 -30.33 3.48 -2.62
C TYR A 361 -30.66 3.27 -1.14
N LEU A 362 -30.94 4.36 -0.39
CA LEU A 362 -31.29 4.29 1.02
C LEU A 362 -32.55 3.45 1.30
N LYS A 363 -33.56 3.52 0.42
CA LYS A 363 -34.77 2.69 0.53
C LYS A 363 -34.48 1.21 0.25
N ALA A 364 -33.50 0.90 -0.59
CA ALA A 364 -33.14 -0.47 -0.93
C ALA A 364 -32.30 -1.14 0.17
N LEU A 365 -31.49 -0.39 0.93
CA LEU A 365 -30.58 -0.93 1.96
C LEU A 365 -31.23 -1.91 2.95
N PRO A 366 -32.41 -1.64 3.56
CA PRO A 366 -33.05 -2.57 4.50
C PRO A 366 -33.49 -3.89 3.85
N SER A 367 -33.70 -3.89 2.52
CA SER A 367 -34.13 -5.06 1.75
C SER A 367 -32.97 -5.96 1.30
N ILE A 368 -31.73 -5.48 1.42
CA ILE A 368 -30.51 -6.27 1.23
C ILE A 368 -30.38 -7.19 2.46
N LYS A 369 -31.12 -8.30 2.44
CA LYS A 369 -31.09 -9.35 3.46
C LYS A 369 -29.80 -10.16 3.37
N GLU A 370 -29.38 -10.65 4.54
CA GLU A 370 -28.34 -11.65 4.79
C GLU A 370 -28.35 -12.74 3.72
N ASN A 371 -27.29 -12.80 2.91
CA ASN A 371 -26.93 -14.00 2.13
C ASN A 371 -25.72 -14.64 2.77
#